data_AF-A0A357TG28-F1
#
_entry.id   AF-A0A357TG28-F1
#
_cell.length_a   1.000
_cell.length_b   1.000
_cell.length_c   1.000
_cell.angle_alpha   90.00
_cell.angle_beta   90.00
_cell.angle_gamma   90.00
#
_symmetry.space_group_name_H-M   'P 1'
#
loop_
_entity.id
_entity.type
_entity.pdbx_description
1 polymer ?
#
loop_
_entity_poly.entity_id
_entity_poly.type
_entity_poly.pdbx_seq_one_letter_code
_entity_poly.pdbx_strand_id
1 'polypeptide(L)'
;MKKLILKLCVLAGLLSDAAVDAADKAKVVFISGKPSHGRLSHEHRAGNMLLAKALNESGLPVEAVVLKDVGYPKVESVLDDAATIVIFCTGHGGHVL
;
A
#
# COMPACT_ATOMS: atom_id res chain seq x y z
N MET A 1 -11.80 33.02 42.76
CA MET A 1 -10.71 32.02 42.61
C MET A 1 -11.22 30.61 42.33
N LYS A 2 -12.22 30.08 43.07
CA LYS A 2 -12.75 28.71 42.84
C LYS A 2 -13.37 28.48 41.44
N LYS A 3 -14.02 29.49 40.86
CA LYS A 3 -14.59 29.44 39.49
C LYS A 3 -13.54 29.52 38.37
N LEU A 4 -12.31 29.93 38.67
CA LEU A 4 -11.20 30.01 37.71
C LEU A 4 -10.49 28.67 37.58
N ILE A 5 -10.36 27.93 38.69
CA ILE A 5 -9.82 26.56 38.73
C ILE A 5 -10.72 25.59 37.96
N LEU A 6 -12.05 25.74 38.08
CA LEU A 6 -13.01 24.86 37.40
C LEU A 6 -12.99 25.01 35.87
N LYS A 7 -12.68 26.21 35.34
CA LYS A 7 -12.56 26.43 33.89
C LYS A 7 -11.27 25.85 33.29
N LEU A 8 -10.21 25.75 34.08
CA LEU A 8 -8.92 25.20 33.64
C LEU A 8 -8.99 23.67 33.47
N CYS A 9 -9.79 22.98 34.28
CA CYS A 9 -10.00 21.53 34.16
C CYS A 9 -10.84 21.14 32.94
N VAL A 10 -11.76 22.00 32.47
CA VAL A 10 -12.60 21.71 31.30
C VAL A 10 -11.81 21.80 29.98
N LEU A 11 -10.74 22.62 29.94
CA LEU A 11 -9.92 22.76 28.73
C LEU A 11 -8.90 21.61 28.55
N ALA A 12 -8.50 20.95 29.64
CA ALA A 12 -7.57 19.81 29.58
C ALA A 12 -8.21 18.51 29.06
N GLY A 13 -9.54 18.39 29.10
CA GLY A 13 -10.27 17.22 28.62
C GLY A 13 -10.45 17.14 27.10
N LEU A 14 -10.15 18.21 26.36
CA LEU A 14 -10.35 18.30 24.91
C LEU A 14 -9.11 17.91 24.08
N LEU A 15 -8.00 17.54 24.73
CA LEU A 15 -6.74 17.14 24.09
C LEU A 15 -6.43 15.65 24.23
N SER A 16 -7.43 14.82 24.56
CA SER A 16 -7.29 13.37 24.40
C SER A 16 -7.43 13.03 22.92
N ASP A 17 -6.43 13.43 22.12
CA ASP A 17 -6.12 12.72 20.89
C ASP A 17 -5.78 11.30 21.33
N ALA A 18 -6.76 10.41 21.23
CA ALA A 18 -6.49 8.99 21.28
C ALA A 18 -5.42 8.75 20.22
N ALA A 19 -4.19 8.47 20.67
CA ALA A 19 -3.15 7.95 19.81
C ALA A 19 -3.74 6.69 19.18
N VAL A 20 -4.23 6.83 17.95
CA VAL A 20 -4.52 5.71 17.09
C VAL A 20 -3.18 5.01 16.93
N ASP A 21 -3.01 3.93 17.67
CA ASP A 21 -1.92 2.99 17.45
C ASP A 21 -1.98 2.66 15.96
N ALA A 22 -0.95 3.07 15.22
CA ALA A 22 -0.91 2.87 13.79
C ALA A 22 -0.74 1.36 13.60
N ALA A 23 -1.86 0.64 13.45
CA ALA A 23 -1.83 -0.78 13.18
C ALA A 23 -0.88 -1.05 12.02
N ASP A 24 -0.01 -2.06 12.18
CA ASP A 24 0.95 -2.45 11.16
C ASP A 24 0.20 -2.63 9.82
N LYS A 25 0.65 -1.89 8.81
CA LYS A 25 0.01 -1.90 7.50
C LYS A 25 0.18 -3.27 6.85
N ALA A 26 -0.90 -3.81 6.29
CA ALA A 26 -0.81 -5.04 5.50
C ALA A 26 -0.07 -4.75 4.19
N LYS A 27 1.07 -5.41 3.98
CA LYS A 27 1.88 -5.23 2.78
C LYS A 27 1.26 -5.93 1.58
N VAL A 28 1.03 -5.18 0.50
CA VAL A 28 0.52 -5.67 -0.78
C VAL A 28 1.61 -5.52 -1.84
N VAL A 29 2.15 -6.64 -2.33
CA VAL A 29 3.21 -6.63 -3.34
C VAL A 29 2.62 -6.78 -4.74
N PHE A 30 2.88 -5.80 -5.59
CA PHE A 30 2.48 -5.79 -7.00
C PHE A 30 3.61 -6.28 -7.90
N ILE A 31 3.30 -7.29 -8.71
CA ILE A 31 4.19 -7.90 -9.70
C ILE A 31 3.53 -7.77 -11.08
N SER A 32 4.33 -7.45 -12.09
CA SER A 32 3.89 -7.45 -13.48
C SER A 32 4.90 -8.18 -14.34
N GLY A 33 4.42 -9.02 -15.26
CA GLY A 33 5.26 -9.61 -16.28
C GLY A 33 5.94 -8.55 -17.18
N LYS A 34 6.88 -9.00 -18.01
CA LYS A 34 7.57 -8.09 -18.94
C LYS A 34 6.57 -7.50 -19.95
N PRO A 35 6.78 -6.25 -20.42
CA PRO A 35 5.98 -5.68 -21.50
C PRO A 35 5.95 -6.62 -22.70
N SER A 36 4.74 -6.93 -23.19
CA SER A 36 4.52 -7.80 -24.35
C SER A 36 4.10 -7.04 -25.60
N HIS A 37 3.74 -5.76 -25.46
CA HIS A 37 3.22 -4.91 -26.52
C HIS A 37 3.85 -3.52 -26.47
N GLY A 38 3.63 -2.74 -27.53
CA GLY A 38 4.09 -1.36 -27.62
C GLY A 38 3.41 -0.43 -26.60
N ARG A 39 3.91 0.81 -26.54
CA ARG A 39 3.39 1.84 -25.63
C ARG A 39 1.89 2.06 -25.81
N LEU A 40 1.20 2.41 -24.72
CA LEU A 40 -0.26 2.65 -24.67
C LEU A 40 -1.12 1.40 -24.93
N SER A 41 -0.51 0.21 -24.86
CA SER A 41 -1.23 -1.07 -24.95
C SER A 41 -1.34 -1.72 -23.55
N HIS A 42 -0.88 -2.96 -23.39
CA HIS A 42 -0.88 -3.72 -22.13
C HIS A 42 0.11 -3.17 -21.08
N GLU A 43 -0.15 -1.95 -20.59
CA GLU A 43 0.67 -1.20 -19.63
C GLU A 43 0.45 -1.68 -18.18
N HIS A 44 0.61 -2.99 -17.95
CA HIS A 44 0.35 -3.64 -16.65
C HIS A 44 1.08 -2.96 -15.49
N ARG A 45 2.36 -2.62 -15.67
CA ARG A 45 3.15 -1.97 -14.63
C ARG A 45 2.65 -0.56 -14.31
N ALA A 46 2.24 0.21 -15.32
CA ALA A 46 1.68 1.54 -15.10
C ALA A 46 0.34 1.45 -14.34
N GLY A 47 -0.52 0.49 -14.71
CA GLY A 47 -1.75 0.19 -13.98
C GLY A 47 -1.49 -0.16 -12.51
N ASN A 48 -0.50 -1.03 -12.25
CA ASN A 48 -0.08 -1.36 -10.88
C ASN A 48 0.39 -0.13 -10.09
N MET A 49 1.16 0.77 -10.72
CA MET A 49 1.61 2.00 -10.07
C MET A 49 0.45 2.92 -9.69
N LEU A 50 -0.57 3.06 -10.56
CA LEU A 50 -1.76 3.86 -10.27
C LEU A 50 -2.59 3.25 -9.14
N LEU A 51 -2.82 1.94 -9.16
CA LEU A 51 -3.58 1.24 -8.13
C LEU A 51 -2.84 1.25 -6.78
N ALA A 52 -1.53 0.98 -6.77
CA ALA A 52 -0.72 1.05 -5.56
C ALA A 52 -0.74 2.46 -4.96
N LYS A 53 -0.65 3.50 -5.79
CA LYS A 53 -0.79 4.90 -5.35
C LYS A 53 -2.14 5.15 -4.70
N ALA A 54 -3.23 4.74 -5.36
CA ALA A 54 -4.58 4.90 -4.83
C ALA A 54 -4.78 4.15 -3.49
N LEU A 55 -4.26 2.93 -3.36
CA LEU A 55 -4.30 2.17 -2.10
C LEU A 55 -3.54 2.89 -0.98
N ASN A 56 -2.34 3.38 -1.26
CA ASN A 56 -1.53 4.11 -0.28
C ASN A 56 -2.17 5.45 0.15
N GLU A 57 -2.95 6.09 -0.73
CA GLU A 57 -3.65 7.35 -0.46
C GLU A 57 -5.06 7.15 0.14
N SER A 58 -5.57 5.91 0.17
CA SER A 58 -6.95 5.62 0.56
C SER A 58 -7.27 5.78 2.05
N GLY A 59 -6.25 5.86 2.91
CA GLY A 59 -6.40 5.79 4.36
C GLY A 59 -6.65 4.37 4.90
N LEU A 60 -6.67 3.35 4.03
CA LEU A 60 -6.68 1.95 4.46
C LEU A 60 -5.36 1.58 5.16
N PRO A 61 -5.36 0.62 6.09
CA PRO A 61 -4.16 0.15 6.78
C PRO A 61 -3.35 -0.80 5.88
N VAL A 62 -2.94 -0.32 4.71
CA VAL A 62 -2.19 -1.09 3.71
C VAL A 62 -0.95 -0.34 3.23
N GLU A 63 0.08 -1.10 2.89
CA GLU A 63 1.28 -0.61 2.21
C GLU A 63 1.39 -1.33 0.87
N ALA A 64 1.04 -0.64 -0.21
CA ALA A 64 1.16 -1.17 -1.56
C ALA A 64 2.54 -0.86 -2.16
N VAL A 65 3.27 -1.90 -2.54
CA VAL A 65 4.63 -1.84 -3.10
C VAL A 65 4.63 -2.42 -4.50
N VAL A 66 5.02 -1.63 -5.50
CA VAL A 66 5.30 -2.12 -6.86
C VAL A 66 6.78 -2.48 -6.96
N LEU A 67 7.08 -3.73 -7.31
CA LEU A 67 8.47 -4.14 -7.46
C LEU A 67 9.18 -3.33 -8.55
N LYS A 68 10.47 -3.06 -8.32
CA LYS A 68 11.32 -2.32 -9.27
C LYS A 68 11.63 -3.15 -10.51
N ASP A 69 11.72 -4.47 -10.34
CA ASP A 69 12.02 -5.42 -11.41
C ASP A 69 10.96 -5.36 -12.52
N VAL A 70 11.43 -5.41 -13.76
CA VAL A 70 10.57 -5.57 -14.94
C VAL A 70 10.45 -7.07 -15.23
N GLY A 71 9.27 -7.62 -14.97
CA GLY A 71 9.01 -9.06 -14.99
C GLY A 71 8.86 -9.65 -13.59
N TYR A 72 8.87 -10.98 -13.51
CA TYR A 72 8.75 -11.70 -12.25
C TYR A 72 10.02 -11.58 -11.40
N PRO A 73 9.91 -11.49 -10.06
CA PRO A 73 11.05 -11.33 -9.18
C PRO A 73 11.99 -12.53 -9.29
N LYS A 74 13.30 -12.26 -9.27
CA LYS A 74 14.33 -13.32 -9.25
C LYS A 74 14.72 -13.75 -7.84
N VAL A 75 14.41 -12.92 -6.85
CA VAL A 75 14.72 -13.13 -5.45
C VAL A 75 13.39 -13.28 -4.72
N GLU A 76 13.15 -14.45 -4.14
CA GLU A 76 11.87 -14.79 -3.50
C GLU A 76 11.62 -13.98 -2.23
N SER A 77 12.68 -13.58 -1.52
CA SER A 77 12.60 -12.88 -0.23
C SER A 77 11.90 -11.52 -0.30
N VAL A 78 11.63 -11.00 -1.51
CA VAL A 78 10.80 -9.80 -1.69
C VAL A 78 9.32 -10.03 -1.34
N LEU A 79 8.93 -11.29 -1.10
CA LEU A 79 7.57 -11.72 -0.80
C LEU A 79 7.38 -12.18 0.66
N ASP A 80 8.45 -12.31 1.45
CA ASP A 80 8.42 -12.96 2.78
C ASP A 80 7.45 -12.31 3.78
N ASP A 81 7.27 -11.00 3.68
CA ASP A 81 6.42 -10.17 4.54
C ASP A 81 5.14 -9.70 3.82
N ALA A 82 4.85 -10.24 2.64
CA ALA A 82 3.66 -9.87 1.88
C ALA A 82 2.40 -10.50 2.51
N ALA A 83 1.47 -9.66 2.95
CA ALA A 83 0.13 -10.12 3.32
C ALA A 83 -0.72 -10.46 2.08
N THR A 84 -0.41 -9.88 0.92
CA THR A 84 -1.08 -10.15 -0.36
C THR A 84 -0.12 -9.92 -1.53
N ILE A 85 -0.25 -10.75 -2.56
CA ILE A 85 0.50 -10.62 -3.82
C ILE A 85 -0.50 -10.40 -4.96
N VAL A 86 -0.31 -9.34 -5.73
CA VAL A 86 -1.09 -9.02 -6.93
C VAL A 86 -0.21 -9.26 -8.16
N ILE A 87 -0.62 -10.19 -9.02
CA ILE A 87 0.14 -10.56 -10.22
C ILE A 87 -0.65 -10.18 -11.47
N PHE A 88 -0.11 -9.26 -12.26
CA PHE A 88 -0.53 -9.10 -13.65
C PHE A 88 0.33 -9.98 -14.56
N CYS A 89 -0.26 -11.07 -15.05
CA CYS A 89 0.42 -12.02 -15.92
C CYS A 89 0.54 -11.49 -17.35
N THR A 90 1.71 -11.73 -17.96
CA THR A 90 1.86 -11.63 -19.42
C THR A 90 1.20 -12.86 -20.07
N GLY A 91 0.51 -12.69 -21.20
CA GLY A 91 -0.16 -13.78 -21.92
C GLY A 91 0.75 -14.93 -22.40
N HIS A 92 0.15 -16.02 -22.90
CA HIS A 92 0.83 -17.24 -23.39
C HIS A 92 1.75 -17.88 -22.33
N GLY A 93 2.98 -18.28 -22.68
CA GLY A 93 3.96 -18.86 -21.75
C GLY A 93 4.47 -17.90 -20.67
N GLY A 94 3.93 -16.68 -20.63
CA GLY A 94 4.17 -15.72 -19.56
C GLY A 94 3.21 -15.88 -18.37
N HIS A 95 2.19 -16.74 -18.41
CA HIS A 95 1.33 -17.00 -17.27
C HIS A 95 2.09 -17.82 -16.21
N VAL A 96 2.07 -17.35 -14.95
CA VAL A 96 2.83 -17.96 -13.84
C VAL A 96 1.98 -18.75 -12.86
N LEU A 97 0.67 -18.87 -13.13
CA LEU A 97 -0.31 -19.62 -12.34
C LEU A 97 -1.21 -20.42 -13.28
#